data_AF-A0A9W6HL06-F1
#
_entry.id   AF-A0A9W6HL06-F1
#
_cell.length_a   1.000
_cell.length_b   1.000
_cell.length_c   1.000
_cell.angle_alpha   90.00
_cell.angle_beta   90.00
_cell.angle_gamma   90.00
#
_symmetry.space_group_name_H-M   'P 1'
#
loop_
_entity.id
_entity.type
_entity.pdbx_description
1 polymer ?
#
loop_
_entity_poly.entity_id
_entity_poly.type
_entity_poly.pdbx_seq_one_letter_code
_entity_poly.pdbx_strand_id
1 'polypeptide(L)'
;MVGAGGVKVFSTGAPGLLTLPIAIGAYFFGITSAQGAEVLVHIGIDTVALGGAPFTPHVVVGDRVEAGAPLVSVNLAAIRAAGLDPITPVVLVNSAGAQAG
;
A
#
# COMPACT_ATOMS: atom_id res chain seq x y z
N MET A 1 12.99 0.03 0.44
CA MET A 1 14.22 0.09 -0.38
C MET A 1 13.79 0.41 -1.82
N VAL A 2 14.30 1.46 -2.47
CA VAL A 2 13.96 1.75 -3.88
C VAL A 2 14.94 0.96 -4.75
N GLY A 3 14.43 0.06 -5.58
CA GLY A 3 15.24 -0.72 -6.52
C GLY A 3 15.69 0.14 -7.70
N ALA A 4 16.81 -0.26 -8.33
CA ALA A 4 17.62 0.50 -9.29
C ALA A 4 16.95 0.90 -10.64
N GLY A 5 15.62 0.98 -10.74
CA GLY A 5 14.88 1.31 -11.96
C GLY A 5 13.71 2.28 -11.78
N GLY A 6 13.64 3.02 -10.67
CA GLY A 6 12.50 3.91 -10.39
C GLY A 6 11.22 3.18 -9.94
N VAL A 7 11.31 1.86 -9.74
CA VAL A 7 10.25 1.04 -9.17
C VAL A 7 10.37 1.04 -7.65
N LYS A 8 9.33 1.53 -6.97
CA LYS A 8 9.22 1.48 -5.52
C LYS A 8 8.40 0.24 -5.13
N VAL A 9 8.97 -0.59 -4.26
CA VAL A 9 8.25 -1.70 -3.63
C VAL A 9 7.77 -1.25 -2.27
N PHE A 10 6.46 -1.35 -2.06
CA PHE A 10 5.88 -1.20 -0.73
C PHE A 10 5.87 -2.56 -0.05
N SER A 11 6.39 -2.60 1.17
CA SER A 11 6.42 -3.79 2.01
C SER A 11 5.74 -3.50 3.33
N THR A 12 5.25 -4.53 3.98
CA THR A 12 4.70 -4.47 5.33
C THR A 12 5.76 -4.06 6.36
N GLY A 13 5.35 -3.28 7.37
CA GLY A 13 6.22 -2.95 8.52
C GLY A 13 6.11 -3.94 9.69
N ALA A 14 5.04 -4.74 9.73
CA ALA A 14 4.75 -5.71 10.78
C ALA A 14 3.84 -6.83 10.21
N PRO A 15 3.76 -7.99 10.88
CA PRO A 15 2.81 -9.02 10.50
C PRO A 15 1.36 -8.53 10.60
N GLY A 16 0.53 -8.92 9.66
CA GLY A 16 -0.85 -8.45 9.61
C GLY A 16 -1.72 -9.17 8.60
N LEU A 17 -2.97 -8.75 8.55
CA LEU A 17 -3.96 -9.16 7.57
C LEU A 17 -4.19 -8.00 6.61
N LEU A 18 -4.22 -8.28 5.31
CA LEU A 18 -4.66 -7.30 4.33
C LEU A 18 -6.18 -7.19 4.35
N THR A 19 -6.70 -6.03 4.74
CA THR A 19 -8.14 -5.82 4.99
C THR A 19 -8.84 -4.99 3.92
N LEU A 20 -8.09 -4.23 3.12
CA LEU A 20 -8.63 -3.39 2.07
C LEU A 20 -8.04 -3.74 0.70
N PRO A 21 -8.79 -3.48 -0.39
CA PRO A 21 -8.40 -3.89 -1.72
C PRO A 21 -7.12 -3.22 -2.19
N ILE A 22 -6.11 -4.05 -2.41
CA ILE A 22 -5.07 -3.73 -3.39
C ILE A 22 -5.68 -3.76 -4.81
N ALA A 23 -6.76 -4.53 -5.04
CA ALA A 23 -7.23 -4.87 -6.39
C ALA A 23 -8.26 -3.90 -7.02
N ILE A 24 -8.72 -2.85 -6.33
CA ILE A 24 -9.53 -1.80 -6.98
C ILE A 24 -8.60 -0.64 -7.34
N GLY A 25 -7.81 -0.84 -8.39
CA GLY A 25 -6.91 0.15 -8.98
C GLY A 25 -5.50 0.25 -8.40
N ALA A 26 -5.14 -0.56 -7.38
CA ALA A 26 -3.79 -0.70 -6.82
C ALA A 26 -3.06 0.61 -6.43
N TYR A 27 -3.81 1.70 -6.28
CA TYR A 27 -3.35 2.99 -5.79
C TYR A 27 -3.49 3.12 -4.28
N PHE A 28 -4.11 2.17 -3.57
CA PHE A 28 -4.15 2.17 -2.12
C PHE A 28 -4.22 0.75 -1.55
N PHE A 29 -3.87 0.61 -0.28
CA PHE A 29 -4.05 -0.63 0.46
C PHE A 29 -4.17 -0.37 1.97
N GLY A 30 -4.80 -1.31 2.67
CA GLY A 30 -4.97 -1.27 4.12
C GLY A 30 -4.46 -2.54 4.76
N ILE A 31 -3.70 -2.39 5.84
CA ILE A 31 -3.16 -3.50 6.64
C ILE A 31 -3.67 -3.34 8.06
N THR A 32 -4.25 -4.41 8.61
CA THR A 32 -4.56 -4.51 10.02
C THR A 32 -3.57 -5.45 10.67
N SER A 33 -2.79 -4.93 11.63
CA SER A 33 -1.88 -5.74 12.44
C SER A 33 -2.63 -6.73 13.32
N ALA A 34 -1.95 -7.77 13.80
CA ALA A 34 -2.53 -8.70 14.77
C ALA A 34 -3.00 -8.01 16.06
N GLN A 35 -2.42 -6.85 16.39
CA GLN A 35 -2.78 -6.02 17.55
C GLN A 35 -3.91 -5.03 17.25
N GLY A 36 -4.56 -5.11 16.08
CA GLY A 36 -5.72 -4.29 15.71
C GLY A 36 -5.39 -2.88 15.20
N ALA A 37 -4.12 -2.48 15.16
CA ALA A 37 -3.73 -1.22 14.52
C ALA A 37 -3.94 -1.32 13.00
N GLU A 38 -4.57 -0.31 12.42
CA GLU A 38 -4.91 -0.26 10.99
C GLU A 38 -4.17 0.89 10.29
N VAL A 39 -3.44 0.55 9.24
CA VAL A 39 -2.69 1.50 8.42
C VAL A 39 -3.24 1.50 7.00
N LEU A 40 -3.57 2.68 6.51
CA LEU A 40 -3.85 2.96 5.10
C LEU A 40 -2.63 3.56 4.42
N VAL A 41 -2.35 3.09 3.22
CA VAL A 41 -1.35 3.66 2.34
C VAL A 41 -2.05 4.04 1.04
N HIS A 42 -1.96 5.32 0.65
CA HIS A 42 -2.43 5.83 -0.63
C HIS A 42 -1.22 6.21 -1.48
N ILE A 43 -1.10 5.70 -2.70
CA ILE A 43 0.09 5.79 -3.54
C ILE A 43 -0.13 6.79 -4.67
N GLY A 44 0.49 7.96 -4.53
CA GLY A 44 0.31 9.09 -5.44
C GLY A 44 -1.02 9.80 -5.20
N ILE A 45 -1.16 11.02 -5.71
CA ILE A 45 -2.41 11.79 -5.68
C ILE A 45 -3.11 11.64 -7.04
N ASP A 46 -4.43 11.42 -7.01
CA ASP A 46 -5.29 11.24 -8.19
C ASP A 46 -4.90 10.09 -9.13
N THR A 47 -4.08 9.15 -8.66
CA THR A 47 -3.58 8.01 -9.43
C THR A 47 -4.63 6.97 -9.78
N VAL A 48 -5.85 7.06 -9.21
CA VAL A 48 -7.02 6.31 -9.67
C VAL A 48 -7.31 6.53 -11.16
N ALA A 49 -6.98 7.72 -11.69
CA ALA A 49 -7.15 8.05 -13.10
C ALA A 49 -6.26 7.22 -14.04
N LEU A 50 -5.23 6.55 -13.51
CA LEU A 50 -4.31 5.73 -14.30
C LEU A 50 -4.82 4.30 -14.56
N GLY A 51 -6.02 3.95 -14.08
CA GLY A 51 -6.71 2.72 -14.45
C GLY A 51 -5.99 1.42 -14.04
N GLY A 52 -5.17 1.46 -12.99
CA GLY A 52 -4.45 0.30 -12.45
C GLY A 52 -3.00 0.16 -12.92
N ALA A 53 -2.59 0.81 -14.01
CA ALA A 53 -1.16 1.05 -14.27
C ALA A 53 -0.71 2.29 -13.48
N PRO A 54 0.54 2.42 -13.02
CA PRO A 54 1.68 1.52 -13.18
C PRO A 54 1.91 0.65 -11.93
N PHE A 55 0.84 0.05 -11.41
CA PHE A 55 0.86 -0.71 -10.17
C PHE A 55 0.89 -2.21 -10.45
N THR A 56 1.72 -2.94 -9.72
CA THR A 56 1.83 -4.40 -9.81
C THR A 56 1.63 -4.99 -8.42
N PRO A 57 0.41 -5.48 -8.11
CA PRO A 57 0.11 -6.06 -6.81
C PRO A 57 0.76 -7.45 -6.65
N HIS A 58 1.24 -7.75 -5.45
CA HIS A 58 1.89 -9.02 -5.10
C HIS A 58 1.07 -9.88 -4.14
N VAL A 59 0.04 -9.29 -3.52
CA VAL A 59 -0.88 -9.95 -2.57
C VAL A 59 -2.30 -9.49 -2.84
N VAL A 60 -3.29 -10.23 -2.31
CA VAL A 60 -4.72 -9.94 -2.45
C VAL A 60 -5.41 -9.78 -1.09
N VAL A 61 -6.63 -9.25 -1.09
CA VAL A 61 -7.42 -9.06 0.13
C VAL A 61 -7.61 -10.38 0.85
N GLY A 62 -7.42 -10.36 2.17
CA GLY A 62 -7.50 -11.53 3.02
C GLY A 62 -6.17 -12.27 3.18
N ASP A 63 -5.11 -11.91 2.43
CA ASP A 63 -3.79 -12.49 2.63
C ASP A 63 -3.20 -12.08 3.99
N ARG A 64 -2.61 -13.07 4.66
CA ARG A 64 -1.75 -12.84 5.82
C ARG A 64 -0.34 -12.54 5.30
N VAL A 65 0.25 -11.49 5.83
CA VAL A 65 1.56 -10.98 5.40
C VAL A 65 2.49 -10.86 6.59
N GLU A 66 3.75 -11.22 6.39
CA GLU A 66 4.82 -11.07 7.38
C GLU A 66 5.55 -9.75 7.18
N ALA A 67 6.29 -9.27 8.19
CA ALA A 67 7.08 -8.04 8.06
C ALA A 67 8.10 -8.13 6.91
N GLY A 68 8.17 -7.08 6.08
CA GLY A 68 9.02 -7.03 4.90
C GLY A 68 8.43 -7.69 3.64
N ALA A 69 7.30 -8.40 3.75
CA ALA A 69 6.63 -9.00 2.59
C ALA A 69 6.26 -7.91 1.57
N PRO A 70 6.60 -8.08 0.27
CA PRO A 70 6.25 -7.13 -0.77
C PRO A 70 4.73 -7.15 -1.03
N LEU A 71 4.12 -5.97 -1.09
CA LEU A 71 2.67 -5.79 -1.26
C LEU A 71 2.33 -5.33 -2.67
N VAL A 72 3.02 -4.29 -3.14
CA VAL A 72 2.82 -3.71 -4.47
C VAL A 72 4.11 -3.07 -4.96
N SER A 73 4.40 -3.24 -6.25
CA SER A 73 5.45 -2.52 -6.96
C SER A 73 4.87 -1.44 -7.84
N VAL A 74 5.50 -0.26 -7.83
CA VAL A 74 4.98 0.93 -8.52
C VAL A 74 6.08 1.62 -9.28
N ASN A 75 5.87 1.89 -10.57
CA ASN A 75 6.76 2.74 -11.34
C ASN A 75 6.45 4.22 -11.08
N LEU A 76 7.23 4.84 -10.18
CA LEU A 76 7.03 6.25 -9.82
C LEU A 76 7.38 7.22 -10.95
N ALA A 77 8.20 6.80 -11.92
CA ALA A 77 8.50 7.62 -13.09
C ALA A 77 7.27 7.72 -14.00
N ALA A 78 6.50 6.65 -14.14
CA ALA A 78 5.25 6.67 -14.90
C ALA A 78 4.18 7.56 -14.27
N ILE A 79 4.08 7.60 -12.93
CA ILE A 79 3.19 8.55 -12.22
C ILE A 79 3.57 10.00 -12.55
N ARG A 80 4.87 10.33 -12.46
CA ARG A 80 5.37 11.67 -12.79
C ARG A 80 5.16 12.02 -14.27
N ALA A 81 5.37 11.05 -15.17
CA ALA A 81 5.18 11.25 -16.61
C ALA A 81 3.71 11.51 -16.98
N ALA A 82 2.78 11.02 -16.17
CA ALA A 82 1.35 11.35 -16.28
C ALA A 82 0.98 12.72 -15.67
N GLY A 83 1.94 13.47 -15.14
CA GLY A 83 1.72 14.79 -14.52
C GLY A 83 1.14 14.72 -13.11
N LEU A 84 1.18 13.56 -12.46
CA LEU A 84 0.62 13.35 -11.12
C LEU A 84 1.71 13.36 -10.03
N ASP A 85 1.30 13.69 -8.80
CA ASP A 85 2.19 13.71 -7.66
C ASP A 85 2.39 12.29 -7.08
N PRO A 86 3.63 11.77 -6.98
CA PRO A 86 3.90 10.46 -6.38
C PRO A 86 3.92 10.45 -4.85
N ILE A 87 3.62 11.56 -4.17
CA ILE A 87 3.45 11.61 -2.71
C ILE A 87 2.53 10.47 -2.27
N THR A 88 2.99 9.73 -1.26
CA THR A 88 2.27 8.55 -0.74
C THR A 88 1.81 8.83 0.69
N PRO A 89 0.58 9.33 0.92
CA PRO A 89 0.04 9.45 2.26
C PRO A 89 0.00 8.09 2.97
N VAL A 90 0.46 8.07 4.22
CA VAL A 90 0.30 6.93 5.13
C VAL A 90 -0.50 7.41 6.32
N VAL A 91 -1.65 6.80 6.54
CA VAL A 91 -2.61 7.21 7.56
C VAL A 91 -2.82 6.05 8.53
N LEU A 92 -2.67 6.33 9.83
CA LEU A 92 -3.10 5.44 10.89
C LEU A 92 -4.59 5.68 11.13
N VAL A 93 -5.44 4.71 10.79
CA VAL A 93 -6.91 4.84 10.87
C VAL A 93 -7.43 4.53 12.26
N ASN A 94 -6.82 3.55 12.91
CA ASN A 94 -7.11 3.21 14.29
C ASN A 94 -5.80 3.11 15.07
N SER A 95 -5.64 4.01 16.03
CA SER A 95 -4.56 3.99 17.02
C SER A 95 -5.00 3.40 18.35
N ALA A 96 -6.14 2.71 18.41
CA ALA A 96 -6.54 2.00 19.62
C ALA A 96 -5.41 1.03 19.98
N GLY A 97 -4.65 1.38 21.01
CA GLY A 97 -3.97 0.37 21.80
C GLY A 97 -5.01 -0.70 22.08
N ALA A 98 -4.73 -1.93 21.70
CA ALA A 98 -5.61 -3.06 21.93
C ALA A 98 -6.07 -3.03 23.40
N GLN A 99 -7.30 -2.58 23.60
CA GLN A 99 -8.09 -2.76 24.79
C GLN A 99 -9.40 -3.31 24.27
N ALA A 100 -9.47 -4.64 24.22
CA ALA A 100 -10.71 -5.35 24.34
C ALA A 100 -10.55 -6.18 25.62
N GLY A 101 -11.36 -5.87 26.62
CA GLY A 101 -11.45 -6.60 27.88
C GLY A 101 -12.14 -7.94 27.74
#